data_AF-A0A0E4GAU4-F1
#
_entry.id   AF-A0A0E4GAU4-F1
#
_cell.length_a   1.000
_cell.length_b   1.000
_cell.length_c   1.000
_cell.angle_alpha   90.00
_cell.angle_beta   90.00
_cell.angle_gamma   90.00
#
_symmetry.space_group_name_H-M   'P 1'
#
loop_
_entity.id
_entity.type
_entity.pdbx_description
1 polymer ?
#
loop_
_entity_poly.entity_id
_entity_poly.type
_entity_poly.pdbx_seq_one_letter_code
_entity_poly.pdbx_strand_id
1 'polypeptide(L)'
;MTQAKNSFNSDYNSTVVYNEMDSRNYSTKSAELMEPLAFPRSVEEIYNLGISLQYYIGGIYLKLANTSKGEQKKNYSQMALAQLNVKKTILQLINENLNEKLTYFYNNGGPIINPPVSEREAKELSGFFNRIAANYLNQIDAIVTMAAKRNTDADELKNEIDNIIVHMYGSLSNLYQHDDLKQAFHNMAELVGQL
;
A
#
# COMPACT_ATOMS: atom_id res chain seq x y z
N MET A 1 -30.77 29.13 35.73
CA MET A 1 -31.20 27.76 35.38
C MET A 1 -31.37 27.76 33.86
N THR A 2 -30.56 27.12 33.02
CA THR A 2 -29.89 25.81 33.13
C THR A 2 -28.68 25.82 32.19
N GLN A 3 -27.49 25.47 32.70
CA GLN A 3 -26.30 25.17 31.89
C GLN A 3 -26.38 23.70 31.44
N ALA A 4 -26.28 23.46 30.14
CA ALA A 4 -26.08 22.12 29.61
C ALA A 4 -24.60 21.73 29.80
N LYS A 5 -24.35 20.80 30.74
CA LYS A 5 -23.08 20.09 30.87
C LYS A 5 -23.01 19.06 29.75
N ASN A 6 -22.19 19.32 28.74
CA ASN A 6 -21.69 18.25 27.86
C ASN A 6 -20.42 17.69 28.50
N SER A 7 -20.56 16.56 29.17
CA SER A 7 -19.46 15.72 29.64
C SER A 7 -18.71 15.16 28.43
N PHE A 8 -17.47 15.59 28.27
CA PHE A 8 -16.47 14.91 27.46
C PHE A 8 -16.29 13.49 28.00
N ASN A 9 -16.61 12.47 27.19
CA ASN A 9 -16.35 11.08 27.52
C ASN A 9 -14.93 10.75 27.03
N SER A 10 -13.94 10.81 27.92
CA SER A 10 -12.56 10.42 27.65
C SER A 10 -12.35 8.96 28.00
N ASP A 11 -12.76 8.04 27.13
CA ASP A 11 -12.41 6.63 27.26
C ASP A 11 -11.92 6.08 25.91
N TYR A 12 -10.75 6.56 25.47
CA TYR A 12 -9.89 5.82 24.55
C TYR A 12 -8.95 4.96 25.40
N ASN A 13 -9.50 3.89 25.98
CA ASN A 13 -8.71 2.85 26.63
C ASN A 13 -7.94 2.10 25.55
N SER A 14 -6.64 2.38 25.50
CA SER A 14 -5.66 1.75 24.62
C SER A 14 -5.31 0.38 25.18
N THR A 15 -6.18 -0.61 24.97
CA THR A 15 -5.80 -2.01 25.15
C THR A 15 -5.28 -2.51 23.79
N VAL A 16 -3.97 -2.39 23.59
CA VAL A 16 -3.28 -3.07 22.48
C VAL A 16 -3.31 -4.56 22.80
N VAL A 17 -4.41 -5.21 22.39
CA VAL A 17 -4.48 -6.66 22.34
C VAL A 17 -3.66 -7.07 21.12
N TYR A 18 -2.50 -7.69 21.38
CA TYR A 18 -1.80 -8.49 20.38
C TYR A 18 -2.71 -9.67 20.02
N ASN A 19 -3.65 -9.45 19.11
CA ASN A 19 -4.40 -10.53 18.49
C ASN A 19 -3.40 -11.33 17.65
N GLU A 20 -3.26 -12.61 17.98
CA GLU A 20 -2.57 -13.61 17.17
C GLU A 20 -2.98 -13.42 15.70
N MET A 21 -2.02 -13.07 14.86
CA MET A 21 -2.22 -12.75 13.45
C MET A 21 -2.73 -14.00 12.70
N ASP A 22 -4.04 -14.09 12.51
CA ASP A 22 -4.66 -15.16 11.74
C ASP A 22 -4.22 -15.07 10.27
N SER A 23 -3.47 -16.09 9.82
CA SER A 23 -2.94 -16.23 8.46
C SER A 23 -4.03 -16.22 7.39
N ARG A 24 -5.30 -16.41 7.77
CA ARG A 24 -6.47 -16.34 6.89
C ARG A 24 -6.74 -14.94 6.33
N ASN A 25 -6.48 -13.87 7.06
CA ASN A 25 -6.76 -12.50 6.60
C ASN A 25 -5.82 -12.01 5.49
N TYR A 26 -4.60 -12.56 5.41
CA TYR A 26 -3.61 -12.17 4.40
C TYR A 26 -3.89 -12.79 3.03
N SER A 27 -4.43 -14.02 3.00
CA SER A 27 -4.79 -14.70 1.76
C SER A 27 -5.91 -13.98 1.00
N THR A 28 -6.89 -13.42 1.71
CA THR A 28 -8.04 -12.72 1.13
C THR A 28 -7.61 -11.44 0.40
N LYS A 29 -6.76 -10.61 1.01
CA LYS A 29 -6.23 -9.39 0.37
C LYS A 29 -5.31 -9.66 -0.82
N SER A 30 -4.56 -10.77 -0.80
CA SER A 30 -3.73 -11.17 -1.94
C SER A 30 -4.56 -11.58 -3.15
N ALA A 31 -5.77 -12.12 -2.95
CA ALA A 31 -6.70 -12.42 -4.02
C ALA A 31 -7.41 -11.16 -4.53
N GLU A 32 -7.67 -10.18 -3.66
CA GLU A 32 -8.29 -8.88 -4.02
C GLU A 32 -7.41 -8.04 -4.96
N LEU A 33 -6.07 -8.13 -4.89
CA LEU A 33 -5.16 -7.47 -5.85
C LEU A 33 -5.11 -8.14 -7.24
N MET A 34 -5.68 -9.34 -7.38
CA MET A 34 -5.80 -10.01 -8.68
C MET A 34 -7.09 -9.61 -9.43
N GLU A 35 -8.00 -8.89 -8.79
CA GLU A 35 -9.14 -8.24 -9.46
C GLU A 35 -8.69 -6.95 -10.17
N PRO A 36 -9.43 -6.47 -11.19
CA PRO A 36 -9.13 -5.19 -11.83
C PRO A 36 -9.10 -4.07 -10.78
N LEU A 37 -7.94 -3.46 -10.61
CA LEU A 37 -7.77 -2.36 -9.67
C LEU A 37 -8.59 -1.16 -10.17
N ALA A 38 -9.33 -0.55 -9.24
CA ALA A 38 -9.95 0.74 -9.54
C ALA A 38 -8.84 1.76 -9.81
N PHE A 39 -8.97 2.51 -10.91
CA PHE A 39 -8.02 3.58 -11.25
C PHE A 39 -8.01 4.61 -10.11
N PRO A 40 -6.88 4.85 -9.41
CA PRO A 40 -6.82 5.82 -8.33
C PRO A 40 -7.07 7.24 -8.83
N ARG A 41 -8.00 7.93 -8.21
CA ARG A 41 -8.43 9.29 -8.58
C ARG A 41 -7.96 10.36 -7.61
N SER A 42 -7.36 9.94 -6.48
CA SER A 42 -6.89 10.82 -5.42
C SER A 42 -5.61 10.29 -4.77
N VAL A 43 -4.87 11.17 -4.07
CA VAL A 43 -3.67 10.81 -3.28
C VAL A 43 -3.96 9.69 -2.29
N GLU A 44 -5.13 9.74 -1.64
CA GLU A 44 -5.55 8.73 -0.67
C GLU A 44 -5.75 7.36 -1.32
N GLU A 45 -6.35 7.31 -2.51
CA GLU A 45 -6.53 6.05 -3.25
C GLU A 45 -5.18 5.46 -3.70
N ILE A 46 -4.19 6.30 -4.04
CA ILE A 46 -2.82 5.85 -4.34
C ILE A 46 -2.15 5.26 -3.09
N TYR A 47 -2.29 5.90 -1.94
CA TYR A 47 -1.77 5.37 -0.68
C TYR A 47 -2.48 4.07 -0.26
N ASN A 48 -3.79 3.97 -0.48
CA ASN A 48 -4.53 2.72 -0.24
C ASN A 48 -4.07 1.60 -1.18
N LEU A 49 -3.79 1.90 -2.45
CA LEU A 49 -3.14 0.96 -3.36
C LEU A 49 -1.77 0.52 -2.81
N GLY A 50 -0.99 1.45 -2.28
CA GLY A 50 0.28 1.15 -1.59
C GLY A 50 0.10 0.16 -0.45
N ILE A 51 -0.85 0.40 0.45
CA ILE A 51 -1.19 -0.52 1.56
C ILE A 51 -1.54 -1.92 1.03
N SER A 52 -2.38 -1.99 0.01
CA SER A 52 -2.77 -3.26 -0.61
C SER A 52 -1.55 -4.02 -1.13
N LEU A 53 -0.64 -3.33 -1.84
CA LEU A 53 0.58 -3.95 -2.34
C LEU A 53 1.48 -4.47 -1.21
N GLN A 54 1.71 -3.68 -0.14
CA GLN A 54 2.50 -4.11 1.01
C GLN A 54 1.92 -5.39 1.65
N TYR A 55 0.59 -5.52 1.71
CA TYR A 55 -0.06 -6.73 2.18
C TYR A 55 0.18 -7.94 1.27
N TYR A 56 0.09 -7.76 -0.04
CA TYR A 56 0.34 -8.82 -1.01
C TYR A 56 1.79 -9.33 -0.94
N ILE A 57 2.77 -8.42 -0.93
CA ILE A 57 4.19 -8.76 -0.84
C ILE A 57 4.52 -9.37 0.53
N GLY A 58 4.01 -8.80 1.62
CA GLY A 58 4.15 -9.41 2.95
C GLY A 58 3.57 -10.83 3.00
N GLY A 59 2.43 -11.05 2.35
CA GLY A 59 1.83 -12.37 2.19
C GLY A 59 2.70 -13.36 1.41
N ILE A 60 3.38 -12.91 0.35
CA ILE A 60 4.36 -13.70 -0.40
C ILE A 60 5.50 -14.13 0.52
N TYR A 61 6.11 -13.19 1.24
CA TYR A 61 7.22 -13.50 2.14
C TYR A 61 6.82 -14.47 3.25
N LEU A 62 5.62 -14.32 3.83
CA LEU A 62 5.11 -15.29 4.81
C LEU A 62 4.91 -16.69 4.20
N LYS A 63 4.41 -16.79 2.97
CA LYS A 63 4.27 -18.08 2.26
C LYS A 63 5.64 -18.75 2.06
N LEU A 64 6.65 -17.99 1.65
CA LEU A 64 8.03 -18.49 1.50
C LEU A 64 8.67 -18.88 2.84
N ALA A 65 8.44 -18.10 3.90
CA ALA A 65 8.91 -18.41 5.24
C ALA A 65 8.34 -19.74 5.77
N ASN A 66 7.07 -20.04 5.46
CA ASN A 66 6.41 -21.26 5.89
C ASN A 66 6.96 -22.53 5.22
N THR A 67 7.51 -22.42 4.02
CA THR A 67 8.10 -23.56 3.28
C THR A 67 9.62 -23.65 3.43
N SER A 68 10.26 -22.58 3.92
CA SER A 68 11.71 -22.50 4.13
C SER A 68 12.16 -23.03 5.50
N LYS A 69 13.47 -23.26 5.66
CA LYS A 69 14.10 -23.71 6.91
C LYS A 69 15.28 -22.82 7.30
N GLY A 70 15.67 -22.84 8.57
CA GLY A 70 16.86 -22.15 9.06
C GLY A 70 16.83 -20.64 8.82
N GLU A 71 17.95 -20.08 8.38
CA GLU A 71 18.11 -18.63 8.18
C GLU A 71 17.15 -18.07 7.12
N GLN A 72 16.89 -18.81 6.04
CA GLN A 72 15.98 -18.38 4.98
C GLN A 72 14.56 -18.11 5.51
N LYS A 73 14.05 -18.99 6.42
CA LYS A 73 12.75 -18.76 7.08
C LYS A 73 12.74 -17.46 7.89
N LYS A 74 13.83 -17.19 8.60
CA LYS A 74 13.98 -15.98 9.42
C LYS A 74 14.04 -14.73 8.54
N ASN A 75 14.82 -14.76 7.46
CA ASN A 75 14.94 -13.66 6.50
C ASN A 75 13.58 -13.31 5.89
N TYR A 76 12.85 -14.29 5.35
CA TYR A 76 11.52 -14.04 4.80
C TYR A 76 10.51 -13.53 5.86
N SER A 77 10.59 -14.00 7.11
CA SER A 77 9.75 -13.48 8.19
C SER A 77 10.06 -12.00 8.51
N GLN A 78 11.34 -11.63 8.50
CA GLN A 78 11.78 -10.24 8.69
C GLN A 78 11.34 -9.35 7.52
N MET A 79 11.43 -9.85 6.28
CA MET A 79 10.95 -9.13 5.10
C MET A 79 9.44 -8.88 5.16
N ALA A 80 8.65 -9.88 5.57
CA ALA A 80 7.21 -9.70 5.81
C ALA A 80 6.92 -8.62 6.86
N LEU A 81 7.70 -8.58 7.95
CA LEU A 81 7.59 -7.55 8.98
C LEU A 81 7.96 -6.16 8.45
N ALA A 82 8.96 -6.07 7.58
CA ALA A 82 9.36 -4.81 6.96
C ALA A 82 8.24 -4.20 6.11
N GLN A 83 7.46 -5.01 5.38
CA GLN A 83 6.28 -4.55 4.64
C GLN A 83 5.21 -3.95 5.56
N LEU A 84 5.05 -4.50 6.78
CA LEU A 84 4.13 -3.94 7.78
C LEU A 84 4.61 -2.59 8.33
N ASN A 85 5.93 -2.40 8.46
CA ASN A 85 6.50 -1.12 8.85
C ASN A 85 6.28 -0.06 7.77
N VAL A 86 6.50 -0.39 6.50
CA VAL A 86 6.20 0.52 5.38
C VAL A 86 4.71 0.89 5.37
N LYS A 87 3.81 -0.10 5.53
CA LYS A 87 2.37 0.17 5.66
C LYS A 87 2.06 1.18 6.78
N LYS A 88 2.73 1.09 7.93
CA LYS A 88 2.56 2.06 9.03
C LYS A 88 2.97 3.47 8.60
N THR A 89 4.06 3.60 7.84
CA THR A 89 4.48 4.89 7.26
C THR A 89 3.47 5.41 6.25
N ILE A 90 2.91 4.56 5.39
CA ILE A 90 1.85 4.96 4.45
C ILE A 90 0.61 5.50 5.19
N LEU A 91 0.22 4.86 6.31
CA LEU A 91 -0.88 5.36 7.14
C LEU A 91 -0.59 6.74 7.75
N GLN A 92 0.67 7.06 8.05
CA GLN A 92 1.06 8.40 8.50
C GLN A 92 0.89 9.42 7.37
N LEU A 93 1.33 9.09 6.15
CA LEU A 93 1.12 9.95 4.98
C LEU A 93 -0.36 10.21 4.66
N ILE A 94 -1.23 9.21 4.86
CA ILE A 94 -2.68 9.38 4.71
C ILE A 94 -3.20 10.41 5.73
N ASN A 95 -2.79 10.28 6.99
CA ASN A 95 -3.20 11.21 8.05
C ASN A 95 -2.67 12.64 7.82
N GLU A 96 -1.43 12.76 7.37
CA GLU A 96 -0.83 14.06 7.01
C GLU A 96 -1.60 14.74 5.89
N ASN A 97 -1.86 14.03 4.78
CA ASN A 97 -2.67 14.52 3.66
C ASN A 97 -4.10 14.89 4.09
N LEU A 98 -4.72 14.12 5.00
CA LEU A 98 -6.03 14.48 5.55
C LEU A 98 -5.97 15.77 6.36
N ASN A 99 -4.95 15.92 7.22
CA ASN A 99 -4.77 17.12 8.03
C ASN A 99 -4.55 18.37 7.17
N GLU A 100 -3.79 18.25 6.08
CA GLU A 100 -3.60 19.35 5.12
C GLU A 100 -4.93 19.77 4.47
N LYS A 101 -5.72 18.79 3.99
CA LYS A 101 -7.05 19.06 3.40
C LYS A 101 -8.01 19.71 4.41
N LEU A 102 -8.03 19.23 5.65
CA LEU A 102 -8.85 19.82 6.71
C LEU A 102 -8.40 21.25 7.04
N THR A 103 -7.09 21.48 7.16
CA THR A 103 -6.53 22.81 7.41
C THR A 103 -6.92 23.79 6.30
N TYR A 104 -6.79 23.36 5.04
CA TYR A 104 -7.22 24.16 3.89
C TYR A 104 -8.72 24.50 3.96
N PHE A 105 -9.57 23.51 4.26
CA PHE A 105 -11.01 23.70 4.39
C PHE A 105 -11.37 24.71 5.50
N TYR A 106 -10.79 24.57 6.69
CA TYR A 106 -11.05 25.49 7.81
C TYR A 106 -10.55 26.91 7.55
N ASN A 107 -9.43 27.07 6.85
CA ASN A 107 -8.84 28.38 6.58
C ASN A 107 -9.56 29.16 5.47
N ASN A 108 -10.07 28.45 4.45
CA ASN A 108 -10.62 29.11 3.26
C ASN A 108 -12.15 29.08 3.21
N GLY A 109 -12.79 28.13 3.88
CA GLY A 109 -14.21 27.81 3.68
C GLY A 109 -14.44 27.30 2.25
N GLY A 110 -15.10 26.15 2.08
CA GLY A 110 -15.26 25.64 0.72
C GLY A 110 -16.18 24.45 0.57
N PRO A 111 -16.48 24.06 -0.68
CA PRO A 111 -17.19 22.83 -0.97
C PRO A 111 -16.32 21.59 -0.69
N ILE A 112 -16.96 20.42 -0.67
CA ILE A 112 -16.28 19.12 -0.59
C ILE A 112 -15.23 19.03 -1.70
N ILE A 113 -14.01 18.63 -1.35
CA ILE A 113 -12.91 18.45 -2.30
C ILE A 113 -13.23 17.24 -3.19
N ASN A 114 -13.55 17.50 -4.45
CA ASN A 114 -13.71 16.44 -5.45
C ASN A 114 -12.34 15.80 -5.77
N PRO A 115 -12.29 14.52 -6.15
CA PRO A 115 -11.05 13.89 -6.60
C PRO A 115 -10.44 14.66 -7.79
N PRO A 116 -9.10 14.87 -7.82
CA PRO A 116 -8.42 15.54 -8.93
C PRO A 116 -8.74 14.94 -10.29
N VAL A 117 -8.87 13.61 -10.37
CA VAL A 117 -9.21 12.90 -11.61
C VAL A 117 -10.72 12.71 -11.72
N SER A 118 -11.27 13.09 -12.86
CA SER A 118 -12.69 12.89 -13.17
C SER A 118 -13.05 11.42 -13.43
N GLU A 119 -14.33 11.04 -13.28
CA GLU A 119 -14.78 9.68 -13.61
C GLU A 119 -14.53 9.30 -15.07
N ARG A 120 -14.70 10.29 -15.96
CA ARG A 120 -14.47 10.11 -17.39
C ARG A 120 -13.01 9.78 -17.67
N GLU A 121 -12.11 10.58 -17.13
CA GLU A 121 -10.67 10.37 -17.28
C GLU A 121 -10.23 9.03 -16.66
N ALA A 122 -10.71 8.70 -15.46
CA ALA A 122 -10.45 7.41 -14.82
C ALA A 122 -10.90 6.24 -15.71
N LYS A 123 -12.07 6.34 -16.35
CA LYS A 123 -12.58 5.31 -17.26
C LYS A 123 -11.68 5.18 -18.50
N GLU A 124 -11.27 6.29 -19.09
CA GLU A 124 -10.41 6.34 -20.27
C GLU A 124 -9.01 5.75 -19.98
N LEU A 125 -8.46 5.97 -18.78
CA LEU A 125 -7.11 5.54 -18.40
C LEU A 125 -7.05 4.16 -17.70
N SER A 126 -8.19 3.65 -17.20
CA SER A 126 -8.27 2.40 -16.43
C SER A 126 -7.63 1.20 -17.12
N GLY A 127 -7.81 1.07 -18.44
CA GLY A 127 -7.24 -0.03 -19.22
C GLY A 127 -5.70 0.00 -19.24
N PHE A 128 -5.11 1.19 -19.36
CA PHE A 128 -3.64 1.35 -19.33
C PHE A 128 -3.09 1.07 -17.94
N PHE A 129 -3.74 1.61 -16.91
CA PHE A 129 -3.39 1.39 -15.51
C PHE A 129 -3.38 -0.10 -15.17
N ASN A 130 -4.48 -0.81 -15.47
CA ASN A 130 -4.61 -2.24 -15.18
C ASN A 130 -3.58 -3.07 -15.94
N ARG A 131 -3.27 -2.71 -17.20
CA ARG A 131 -2.22 -3.40 -17.97
C ARG A 131 -0.84 -3.23 -17.34
N ILE A 132 -0.50 -2.02 -16.90
CA ILE A 132 0.79 -1.76 -16.24
C ILE A 132 0.86 -2.54 -14.93
N ALA A 133 -0.14 -2.41 -14.06
CA ALA A 133 -0.17 -3.11 -12.78
C ALA A 133 -0.08 -4.64 -12.96
N ALA A 134 -0.91 -5.21 -13.82
CA ALA A 134 -0.90 -6.65 -14.10
C ALA A 134 0.45 -7.14 -14.64
N ASN A 135 1.09 -6.37 -15.53
CA ASN A 135 2.41 -6.75 -16.06
C ASN A 135 3.48 -6.84 -14.97
N TYR A 136 3.47 -5.94 -13.97
CA TYR A 136 4.42 -5.98 -12.88
C TYR A 136 4.07 -7.05 -11.83
N LEU A 137 2.79 -7.23 -11.50
CA LEU A 137 2.36 -8.33 -10.64
C LEU A 137 2.74 -9.71 -11.22
N ASN A 138 2.58 -9.90 -12.53
CA ASN A 138 3.03 -11.11 -13.21
C ASN A 138 4.55 -11.33 -13.14
N GLN A 139 5.35 -10.25 -13.16
CA GLN A 139 6.80 -10.35 -12.96
C GLN A 139 7.13 -10.79 -11.54
N ILE A 140 6.44 -10.25 -10.52
CA ILE A 140 6.58 -10.67 -9.12
C ILE A 140 6.23 -12.16 -8.97
N ASP A 141 5.10 -12.60 -9.51
CA ASP A 141 4.70 -14.01 -9.46
C ASP A 141 5.73 -14.94 -10.14
N ALA A 142 6.34 -14.50 -11.24
CA ALA A 142 7.36 -15.26 -11.94
C ALA A 142 8.63 -15.43 -11.08
N ILE A 143 9.16 -14.35 -10.48
CA ILE A 143 10.37 -14.41 -9.66
C ILE A 143 10.13 -15.18 -8.36
N VAL A 144 8.96 -15.03 -7.73
CA VAL A 144 8.58 -15.79 -6.54
C VAL A 144 8.48 -17.28 -6.86
N THR A 145 7.91 -17.65 -8.02
CA THR A 145 7.83 -19.03 -8.48
C THR A 145 9.22 -19.62 -8.73
N MET A 146 10.17 -18.83 -9.23
CA MET A 146 11.56 -19.24 -9.40
C MET A 146 12.26 -19.44 -8.05
N ALA A 147 12.11 -18.50 -7.12
CA ALA A 147 12.72 -18.56 -5.79
C ALA A 147 12.26 -19.78 -5.00
N ALA A 148 10.96 -20.09 -5.05
CA ALA A 148 10.39 -21.28 -4.41
C ALA A 148 10.97 -22.61 -4.95
N LYS A 149 11.48 -22.63 -6.19
CA LYS A 149 12.04 -23.83 -6.84
C LYS A 149 13.55 -23.95 -6.72
N ARG A 150 14.28 -22.83 -6.71
CA ARG A 150 15.74 -22.80 -6.87
C ARG A 150 16.52 -22.55 -5.59
N ASN A 151 15.84 -22.37 -4.46
CA ASN A 151 16.48 -21.92 -3.22
C ASN A 151 17.29 -20.63 -3.48
N THR A 152 16.67 -19.70 -4.22
CA THR A 152 17.22 -18.36 -4.47
C THR A 152 17.46 -17.66 -3.14
N ASP A 153 18.52 -16.86 -3.09
CA ASP A 153 18.83 -16.10 -1.90
C ASP A 153 17.70 -15.10 -1.58
N ALA A 154 17.35 -14.98 -0.29
CA ALA A 154 16.24 -14.14 0.13
C ALA A 154 16.49 -12.66 -0.17
N ASP A 155 17.74 -12.19 -0.03
CA ASP A 155 18.07 -10.79 -0.26
C ASP A 155 18.05 -10.47 -1.76
N GLU A 156 18.50 -11.40 -2.60
CA GLU A 156 18.36 -11.31 -4.06
C GLU A 156 16.89 -11.19 -4.48
N LEU A 157 16.02 -12.08 -3.99
CA LEU A 157 14.59 -12.03 -4.28
C LEU A 157 13.97 -10.70 -3.82
N LYS A 158 14.32 -10.24 -2.62
CA LYS A 158 13.82 -8.98 -2.07
C LYS A 158 14.19 -7.82 -2.99
N ASN A 159 15.46 -7.72 -3.37
CA ASN A 159 15.94 -6.64 -4.24
C ASN A 159 15.25 -6.66 -5.62
N GLU A 160 14.99 -7.84 -6.19
CA GLU A 160 14.23 -7.95 -7.44
C GLU A 160 12.78 -7.47 -7.28
N ILE A 161 12.09 -7.88 -6.21
CA ILE A 161 10.72 -7.44 -5.91
C ILE A 161 10.68 -5.92 -5.72
N ASP A 162 11.59 -5.36 -4.92
CA ASP A 162 11.61 -3.92 -4.64
C ASP A 162 11.86 -3.11 -5.92
N ASN A 163 12.80 -3.54 -6.76
CA ASN A 163 13.05 -2.91 -8.07
C ASN A 163 11.80 -2.96 -8.96
N ILE A 164 11.10 -4.09 -9.03
CA ILE A 164 9.86 -4.22 -9.78
C ILE A 164 8.81 -3.22 -9.28
N ILE A 165 8.64 -3.09 -7.97
CA ILE A 165 7.65 -2.20 -7.37
C ILE A 165 8.00 -0.72 -7.60
N VAL A 166 9.28 -0.35 -7.45
CA VAL A 166 9.76 1.01 -7.75
C VAL A 166 9.47 1.37 -9.21
N HIS A 167 9.77 0.47 -10.15
CA HIS A 167 9.47 0.69 -11.57
C HIS A 167 7.97 0.71 -11.87
N MET A 168 7.17 -0.09 -11.17
CA MET A 168 5.72 -0.05 -11.28
C MET A 168 5.17 1.31 -10.87
N TYR A 169 5.55 1.83 -9.70
CA TYR A 169 5.11 3.16 -9.26
C TYR A 169 5.57 4.27 -10.20
N GLY A 170 6.81 4.22 -10.70
CA GLY A 170 7.30 5.16 -11.71
C GLY A 170 6.47 5.11 -13.00
N SER A 171 6.12 3.91 -13.46
CA SER A 171 5.31 3.74 -14.67
C SER A 171 3.87 4.20 -14.49
N LEU A 172 3.25 3.92 -13.33
CA LEU A 172 1.89 4.37 -13.01
C LEU A 172 1.82 5.88 -12.85
N SER A 173 2.83 6.51 -12.22
CA SER A 173 2.95 7.95 -12.08
C SER A 173 2.84 8.70 -13.43
N ASN A 174 3.44 8.14 -14.48
CA ASN A 174 3.43 8.72 -15.83
C ASN A 174 2.04 8.78 -16.49
N LEU A 175 1.04 8.08 -15.94
CA LEU A 175 -0.35 8.17 -16.44
C LEU A 175 -1.07 9.44 -15.99
N TYR A 176 -0.55 10.12 -14.97
CA TYR A 176 -1.22 11.27 -14.35
C TYR A 176 -0.66 12.58 -14.87
N GLN A 177 -1.50 13.62 -14.92
CA GLN A 177 -1.06 14.99 -15.17
C GLN A 177 -0.92 15.80 -13.87
N HIS A 178 -1.63 15.41 -12.81
CA HIS A 178 -1.65 16.11 -11.53
C HIS A 178 -0.39 15.82 -10.70
N ASP A 179 0.32 16.87 -10.29
CA ASP A 179 1.61 16.76 -9.62
C ASP A 179 1.50 16.14 -8.21
N ASP A 180 0.40 16.35 -7.50
CA ASP A 180 0.12 15.74 -6.20
C ASP A 180 -0.01 14.20 -6.31
N LEU A 181 -0.68 13.72 -7.36
CA LEU A 181 -0.81 12.29 -7.64
C LEU A 181 0.52 11.67 -8.08
N LYS A 182 1.28 12.37 -8.93
CA LYS A 182 2.65 11.96 -9.27
C LYS A 182 3.51 11.88 -8.03
N GLN A 183 3.47 12.89 -7.17
CA GLN A 183 4.24 12.91 -5.92
C GLN A 183 3.84 11.77 -5.00
N ALA A 184 2.55 11.45 -4.89
CA ALA A 184 2.08 10.31 -4.12
C ALA A 184 2.71 8.99 -4.60
N PHE A 185 2.80 8.76 -5.92
CA PHE A 185 3.50 7.59 -6.46
C PHE A 185 5.01 7.62 -6.20
N HIS A 186 5.66 8.79 -6.29
CA HIS A 186 7.09 8.92 -5.95
C HIS A 186 7.34 8.61 -4.48
N ASN A 187 6.52 9.14 -3.57
CA ASN A 187 6.59 8.81 -2.14
C ASN A 187 6.49 7.30 -1.91
N MET A 188 5.61 6.60 -2.63
CA MET A 188 5.49 5.14 -2.53
C MET A 188 6.74 4.41 -3.05
N ALA A 189 7.32 4.88 -4.17
CA ALA A 189 8.56 4.34 -4.69
C ALA A 189 9.74 4.54 -3.72
N GLU A 190 9.85 5.72 -3.12
CA GLU A 190 10.91 6.02 -2.13
C GLU A 190 10.80 5.14 -0.88
N LEU A 191 9.58 4.96 -0.35
CA LEU A 191 9.37 4.10 0.83
C LEU A 191 9.78 2.65 0.57
N VAL A 192 9.54 2.14 -0.63
CA VAL A 192 9.94 0.77 -1.00
C VAL A 192 11.43 0.69 -1.30
N GLY A 193 12.02 1.69 -1.96
CA GLY A 193 13.46 1.74 -2.23
C GLY A 193 14.35 1.88 -1.00
N GLN A 194 13.77 2.15 0.17
CA GLN A 194 14.47 2.22 1.46
C GLN A 194 14.48 0.89 2.23
N LEU A 195 13.72 -0.12 1.79
CA LEU A 195 13.69 -1.45 2.40
C LEU A 195 14.99 -2.21 2.13
#